data_AF-A0A7Y1U252-F1
#
_entry.id   AF-A0A7Y1U252-F1
#
_cell.length_a   1.000
_cell.length_b   1.000
_cell.length_c   1.000
_cell.angle_alpha   90.00
_cell.angle_beta   90.00
_cell.angle_gamma   90.00
#
_symmetry.space_group_name_H-M   'P 1'
#
loop_
_entity.id
_entity.type
_entity.pdbx_description
1 polymer ?
#
loop_
_entity_poly.entity_id
_entity_poly.type
_entity_poly.pdbx_seq_one_letter_code
_entity_poly.pdbx_strand_id
1 'polypeptide(L)'
;MALNERRLSGRDVLAKTFQARTKRGYDPVEVDAYLELMAAQIDMLHSDIANARTTDAGVDPSINVDALVAERDAYLKERNQFAQDNGDLLAAYEALEAENDQLRGQLTTIAPPPPPGFDQIAATEAAVAEVAEPGKEDDRAAEESYELVMRMAHRSAEETISEAHNRADEIIADANFTAAQISRESDRKAFEAANAVQEELSALQTDLDSSKAKLAELDSAESEKRAALRGLADEILDLAAAEPAGADVVDLRPTPDPELA
;
A
#
# COMPACT_ATOMS: atom_id res chain seq x y z
N MET A 1 -22.52 28.88 19.05
CA MET A 1 -21.61 29.96 18.61
C MET A 1 -20.83 29.44 17.43
N ALA A 2 -21.11 29.94 16.23
CA ALA A 2 -20.38 29.57 15.02
C ALA A 2 -18.99 30.21 15.08
N LEU A 3 -18.00 29.44 15.51
CA LEU A 3 -16.60 29.83 15.33
C LEU A 3 -16.30 29.67 13.85
N ASN A 4 -16.14 30.82 13.18
CA ASN A 4 -15.80 30.94 11.77
C ASN A 4 -14.90 29.80 11.28
N GLU A 5 -15.36 29.02 10.29
CA GLU A 5 -14.55 28.10 9.49
C GLU A 5 -13.53 28.83 8.60
N ARG A 6 -13.05 29.99 9.05
CA ARG A 6 -12.02 30.75 8.37
C ARG A 6 -10.69 30.09 8.69
N ARG A 7 -10.09 29.48 7.67
CA ARG A 7 -8.73 28.94 7.74
C ARG A 7 -7.76 30.03 8.20
N LEU A 8 -6.92 29.69 9.17
CA LEU A 8 -5.93 30.58 9.77
C LEU A 8 -4.87 30.95 8.72
N SER A 9 -4.69 32.22 8.39
CA SER A 9 -3.64 32.68 7.44
C SER A 9 -2.33 33.02 8.14
N GLY A 10 -1.20 33.06 7.41
CA GLY A 10 0.07 33.51 7.97
C GLY A 10 0.00 34.91 8.56
N ARG A 11 -0.79 35.79 7.94
CA ARG A 11 -1.11 37.13 8.46
C ARG A 11 -1.83 37.09 9.82
N ASP A 12 -2.70 36.11 10.06
CA ASP A 12 -3.40 35.96 11.34
C ASP A 12 -2.44 35.49 12.45
N VAL A 13 -1.39 34.75 12.10
CA VAL A 13 -0.32 34.33 13.03
C VAL A 13 0.60 35.50 13.36
N LEU A 14 1.03 36.28 12.37
CA LEU A 14 1.85 37.48 12.59
C LEU A 14 1.11 38.59 13.33
N ALA A 15 -0.22 38.64 13.24
CA ALA A 15 -1.04 39.55 14.02
C ALA A 15 -1.11 39.17 15.52
N LYS A 16 -0.64 37.97 15.91
CA LYS A 16 -0.57 37.59 17.33
C LYS A 16 0.62 38.26 17.98
N THR A 17 0.33 39.12 18.95
CA THR A 17 1.35 39.76 19.79
C THR A 17 1.65 38.87 20.98
N PHE A 18 2.91 38.44 21.10
CA PHE A 18 3.36 37.66 22.26
C PHE A 18 3.62 38.61 23.45
N GLN A 19 2.85 38.47 24.51
CA GLN A 19 3.06 39.24 25.72
C GLN A 19 4.10 38.55 26.60
N ALA A 20 5.37 38.94 26.50
CA ALA A 20 6.47 38.37 27.29
C ALA A 20 6.23 38.35 28.82
N ARG A 21 5.34 39.24 29.31
CA ARG A 21 4.95 39.31 30.73
C ARG A 21 4.12 38.11 31.22
N THR A 22 3.46 37.35 30.33
CA THR A 22 2.54 36.26 30.72
C THR A 22 3.14 34.86 30.57
N LYS A 23 4.32 34.71 29.96
CA LYS A 23 5.00 33.42 29.76
C LYS A 23 6.48 33.52 30.11
N ARG A 24 6.78 33.36 31.40
CA ARG A 24 8.14 33.39 31.96
C ARG A 24 8.97 32.26 31.35
N GLY A 25 10.13 32.59 30.76
CA GLY A 25 11.07 31.61 30.20
C GLY A 25 11.12 31.53 28.68
N TYR A 26 10.32 32.32 27.96
CA TYR A 26 10.40 32.45 26.50
C TYR A 26 11.04 33.78 26.12
N ASP A 27 12.01 33.75 25.21
CA ASP A 27 12.58 34.96 24.61
C ASP A 27 11.60 35.49 23.55
N PRO A 28 11.11 36.74 23.65
CA PRO A 28 10.23 37.32 22.63
C PRO A 28 10.82 37.26 21.21
N VAL A 29 12.14 37.37 21.06
CA VAL A 29 12.79 37.33 19.75
C VAL A 29 12.69 35.94 19.12
N GLU A 30 12.89 34.89 19.91
CA GLU A 30 12.76 33.50 19.45
C GLU A 30 11.30 33.15 19.12
N VAL A 31 10.36 33.67 19.92
CA VAL A 31 8.93 33.46 19.67
C VAL A 31 8.49 34.18 18.40
N ASP A 32 8.94 35.41 18.16
CA ASP A 32 8.63 36.15 16.95
C ASP A 32 9.21 35.44 15.70
N ALA A 33 10.46 34.98 15.77
CA ALA A 33 11.07 34.19 14.69
C ALA A 33 10.32 32.87 14.42
N TYR A 34 9.83 32.21 15.46
CA TYR A 34 9.00 31.01 15.32
C TYR A 34 7.64 31.31 14.69
N LEU A 35 7.00 32.43 15.07
CA LEU A 35 5.73 32.85 14.48
C LEU A 35 5.88 33.24 13.00
N GLU A 36 7.01 33.84 12.60
CA GLU A 36 7.35 34.09 11.20
C GLU A 36 7.51 32.79 10.40
N LEU A 37 8.20 31.79 10.96
CA LEU A 37 8.34 30.47 10.35
C LEU A 37 6.99 29.78 10.18
N MET A 38 6.14 29.81 11.20
CA MET A 38 4.80 29.24 11.15
C MET A 38 3.90 29.96 10.15
N ALA A 39 4.01 31.29 10.05
CA ALA A 39 3.27 32.06 9.06
C ALA A 39 3.66 31.67 7.63
N ALA A 40 4.96 31.56 7.35
CA ALA A 40 5.46 31.12 6.05
C ALA A 40 5.00 29.68 5.71
N GLN A 41 5.01 28.78 6.70
CA GLN A 41 4.56 27.40 6.50
C GLN A 41 3.06 27.31 6.21
N ILE A 42 2.24 28.12 6.89
CA ILE A 42 0.81 28.19 6.65
C ILE A 42 0.51 28.72 5.24
N ASP A 43 1.22 29.77 4.82
CA ASP A 43 1.04 30.34 3.49
C ASP A 43 1.50 29.37 2.39
N MET A 44 2.58 28.62 2.63
CA MET A 44 3.03 27.52 1.76
C MET A 44 1.96 26.43 1.65
N LEU A 45 1.45 25.92 2.77
CA LEU A 45 0.41 24.89 2.76
C LEU A 45 -0.89 25.37 2.10
N HIS A 46 -1.26 26.64 2.25
CA HIS A 46 -2.38 27.21 1.53
C HIS A 46 -2.15 27.29 0.02
N SER A 47 -0.93 27.64 -0.40
CA SER A 47 -0.53 27.59 -1.80
C SER A 47 -0.57 26.16 -2.34
N ASP A 48 -0.07 25.17 -1.59
CA ASP A 48 -0.08 23.77 -1.99
C ASP A 48 -1.50 23.22 -2.09
N ILE A 49 -2.40 23.59 -1.17
CA ILE A 49 -3.82 23.23 -1.24
C ILE A 49 -4.50 23.91 -2.44
N ALA A 50 -4.19 25.18 -2.71
CA ALA A 50 -4.72 25.88 -3.87
C ALA A 50 -4.24 25.23 -5.16
N ASN A 51 -2.95 24.89 -5.23
CA ASN A 51 -2.32 24.19 -6.35
C ASN A 51 -2.94 22.80 -6.55
N ALA A 52 -3.10 22.02 -5.48
CA ALA A 52 -3.74 20.71 -5.49
C ALA A 52 -5.19 20.78 -6.01
N ARG A 53 -5.93 21.82 -5.64
CA ARG A 53 -7.29 22.08 -6.14
C ARG A 53 -7.30 22.56 -7.60
N THR A 54 -6.28 23.28 -8.05
CA THR A 54 -6.16 23.65 -9.47
C THR A 54 -5.67 22.49 -10.34
N THR A 55 -4.89 21.54 -9.81
CA THR A 55 -4.59 20.28 -10.49
C THR A 55 -5.81 19.35 -10.58
N ASP A 56 -6.85 19.56 -9.75
CA ASP A 56 -8.18 18.97 -9.94
C ASP A 56 -8.87 19.51 -11.22
N ALA A 57 -8.49 20.70 -11.69
CA ALA A 57 -8.88 21.24 -13.00
C ALA A 57 -7.92 20.83 -14.15
N GLY A 58 -6.86 20.07 -13.82
CA GLY A 58 -5.90 19.47 -14.75
C GLY A 58 -6.05 17.94 -14.86
N VAL A 59 -7.13 17.38 -14.32
CA VAL A 59 -7.54 16.01 -14.63
C VAL A 59 -7.97 16.00 -16.09
N ASP A 60 -7.33 15.16 -16.91
CA ASP A 60 -7.79 14.90 -18.27
C ASP A 60 -9.31 14.61 -18.20
N PRO A 61 -10.18 15.31 -18.94
CA PRO A 61 -11.63 15.09 -18.90
C PRO A 61 -12.05 13.64 -19.22
N SER A 62 -11.13 12.80 -19.68
CA SER A 62 -11.27 11.35 -19.80
C SER A 62 -11.24 10.58 -18.46
N ILE A 63 -10.63 11.15 -17.41
CA ILE A 63 -10.48 10.54 -16.09
C ILE A 63 -11.70 10.89 -15.24
N ASN A 64 -12.51 9.87 -14.96
CA ASN A 64 -13.69 10.00 -14.11
C ASN A 64 -13.27 9.95 -12.63
N VAL A 65 -13.03 11.13 -12.04
CA VAL A 65 -12.64 11.28 -10.63
C VAL A 65 -13.67 10.64 -9.68
N ASP A 66 -14.97 10.74 -10.00
CA ASP A 66 -16.03 10.14 -9.19
C ASP A 66 -15.94 8.61 -9.19
N ALA A 67 -15.54 8.00 -10.32
CA ALA A 67 -15.31 6.56 -10.40
C ALA A 67 -14.08 6.14 -9.56
N LEU A 68 -12.99 6.90 -9.60
CA LEU A 68 -11.80 6.64 -8.79
C LEU A 68 -12.06 6.81 -7.28
N VAL A 69 -12.91 7.79 -6.91
CA VAL A 69 -13.34 7.99 -5.53
C VAL A 69 -14.21 6.81 -5.05
N ALA A 70 -15.13 6.34 -5.88
CA ALA A 70 -15.95 5.16 -5.58
C ALA A 70 -15.09 3.89 -5.45
N GLU A 71 -14.08 3.73 -6.31
CA GLU A 71 -13.15 2.60 -6.26
C GLU A 71 -12.31 2.63 -4.97
N ARG A 72 -11.77 3.81 -4.60
CA ARG A 72 -11.08 4.01 -3.32
C ARG A 72 -11.95 3.63 -2.13
N ASP A 73 -13.21 4.06 -2.12
CA ASP A 73 -14.12 3.78 -1.01
C ASP A 73 -14.47 2.29 -0.91
N ALA A 74 -14.56 1.60 -2.06
CA ALA A 74 -14.69 0.14 -2.10
C ALA A 74 -13.44 -0.56 -1.51
N TYR A 75 -12.23 -0.14 -1.90
CA TYR A 75 -10.99 -0.67 -1.33
C TYR A 75 -10.89 -0.45 0.18
N LEU A 76 -11.28 0.72 0.67
CA LEU A 76 -11.28 1.01 2.11
C LEU A 76 -12.25 0.09 2.86
N LYS A 77 -13.41 -0.20 2.27
CA LYS A 77 -14.38 -1.14 2.85
C LYS A 77 -13.83 -2.56 2.92
N GLU A 78 -13.23 -3.07 1.83
CA GLU A 78 -12.60 -4.39 1.81
C GLU A 78 -11.45 -4.50 2.81
N ARG A 79 -10.59 -3.48 2.88
CA ARG A 79 -9.49 -3.44 3.85
C ARG A 79 -9.99 -3.50 5.28
N ASN A 80 -11.06 -2.77 5.59
CA ASN A 80 -11.64 -2.77 6.94
C ASN A 80 -12.31 -4.12 7.25
N GLN A 81 -12.95 -4.75 6.26
CA GLN A 81 -13.51 -6.10 6.40
C GLN A 81 -12.40 -7.13 6.67
N PHE A 82 -11.31 -7.11 5.91
CA PHE A 82 -10.17 -8.00 6.11
C PHE A 82 -9.52 -7.82 7.50
N ALA A 83 -9.42 -6.56 7.97
CA ALA A 83 -8.94 -6.28 9.32
C ALA A 83 -9.86 -6.86 10.40
N GLN A 84 -11.16 -6.83 10.19
CA GLN A 84 -12.15 -7.43 11.08
C GLN A 84 -12.05 -8.96 11.06
N ASP A 85 -12.04 -9.57 9.88
CA ASP A 85 -11.95 -11.03 9.72
C ASP A 85 -10.66 -11.59 10.35
N ASN A 86 -9.54 -10.88 10.23
CA ASN A 86 -8.29 -11.24 10.93
C ASN A 86 -8.42 -11.14 12.45
N GLY A 87 -9.13 -10.14 12.96
CA GLY A 87 -9.42 -10.02 14.39
C GLY A 87 -10.27 -11.17 14.92
N ASP A 88 -11.31 -11.53 14.16
CA ASP A 88 -12.18 -12.66 14.50
C ASP A 88 -11.42 -14.00 14.45
N LEU A 89 -10.52 -14.17 13.47
CA LEU A 89 -9.67 -15.36 13.37
C LEU A 89 -8.70 -15.48 14.55
N LEU A 90 -8.07 -14.38 14.98
CA LEU A 90 -7.20 -14.36 16.15
C LEU A 90 -7.98 -14.76 17.43
N ALA A 91 -9.18 -14.21 17.62
CA ALA A 91 -10.03 -14.58 18.74
C ALA A 91 -10.42 -16.07 18.73
N ALA A 92 -10.67 -16.64 17.55
CA ALA A 92 -10.94 -18.07 17.41
C ALA A 92 -9.72 -18.94 17.76
N TYR A 93 -8.50 -18.51 17.40
CA TYR A 93 -7.26 -19.19 17.79
C TYR A 93 -7.06 -19.18 19.30
N GLU A 94 -7.25 -18.03 19.96
CA GLU A 94 -7.14 -17.91 21.42
C GLU A 94 -8.16 -18.82 22.13
N ALA A 95 -9.38 -18.91 21.62
CA ALA A 95 -10.40 -19.81 22.16
C ALA A 95 -10.00 -21.28 22.04
N LEU A 96 -9.43 -21.68 20.89
CA LEU A 96 -8.98 -23.05 20.66
C LEU A 96 -7.75 -23.42 21.52
N GLU A 97 -6.87 -22.46 21.77
CA GLU A 97 -5.72 -22.64 22.67
C GLU A 97 -6.19 -22.84 24.12
N ALA A 98 -7.15 -22.03 24.58
CA ALA A 98 -7.77 -22.19 25.90
C ALA A 98 -8.47 -23.55 26.05
N GLU A 99 -9.16 -24.03 25.02
CA GLU A 99 -9.76 -25.37 25.01
C GLU A 99 -8.71 -26.48 25.09
N ASN A 100 -7.60 -26.35 24.35
CA ASN A 100 -6.48 -27.30 24.42
C ASN A 100 -5.85 -27.35 25.82
N ASP A 101 -5.65 -26.20 26.46
CA ASP A 101 -5.13 -26.14 27.83
C ASP A 101 -6.09 -26.79 28.82
N GLN A 102 -7.39 -26.60 28.64
CA GLN A 102 -8.42 -27.27 29.45
C GLN A 102 -8.35 -28.80 29.27
N LEU A 103 -8.25 -29.30 28.03
CA LEU A 103 -8.13 -30.73 27.73
C LEU A 103 -6.83 -31.32 28.30
N ARG A 104 -5.70 -30.60 28.22
CA ARG A 104 -4.44 -30.99 28.86
C ARG A 104 -4.56 -31.08 30.38
N GLY A 105 -5.25 -30.12 31.00
CA GLY A 105 -5.56 -30.16 32.43
C GLY A 105 -6.36 -31.41 32.82
N GLN A 106 -7.40 -31.74 32.04
CA GLN A 106 -8.19 -32.96 32.24
C GLN A 106 -7.35 -34.23 32.07
N LEU A 107 -6.50 -34.30 31.04
CA LEU A 107 -5.60 -35.44 30.83
C LEU A 107 -4.64 -35.63 32.00
N THR A 108 -4.15 -34.53 32.59
CA THR A 108 -3.26 -34.57 33.76
C THR A 108 -4.00 -35.05 35.03
N THR A 109 -5.30 -34.80 35.13
CA THR A 109 -6.14 -35.28 36.26
C THR A 109 -6.56 -36.75 36.13
N ILE A 110 -6.57 -37.28 34.90
CA ILE A 110 -6.94 -38.67 34.59
C ILE A 110 -5.69 -39.56 34.50
N ALA A 111 -4.52 -38.98 34.22
CA ALA A 111 -3.26 -39.70 34.23
C ALA A 111 -3.02 -40.31 35.63
N PRO A 112 -2.85 -41.64 35.74
CA PRO A 112 -2.50 -42.26 37.01
C PRO A 112 -1.21 -41.62 37.54
N PRO A 113 -1.07 -41.43 38.86
CA PRO A 113 0.18 -40.92 39.43
C PRO A 113 1.35 -41.75 38.86
N PRO A 114 2.50 -41.13 38.56
CA PRO A 114 3.65 -41.86 38.07
C PRO A 114 3.86 -43.06 39.00
N PRO A 115 4.04 -44.29 38.46
CA PRO A 115 4.26 -45.46 39.28
C PRO A 115 5.37 -45.12 40.28
N PRO A 116 5.21 -45.46 41.57
CA PRO A 116 6.20 -45.13 42.58
C PRO A 116 7.58 -45.52 42.04
N GLY A 117 8.49 -44.55 42.00
CA GLY A 117 9.85 -44.79 41.56
C GLY A 117 10.42 -46.01 42.30
N PHE A 118 11.30 -46.75 41.64
CA PHE A 118 11.88 -48.01 42.11
C PHE A 118 12.47 -48.00 43.53
N ASP A 119 12.61 -46.83 44.16
CA ASP A 119 13.05 -46.66 45.55
C ASP A 119 11.95 -46.87 46.61
N GLN A 120 10.65 -46.89 46.24
CA GLN A 120 9.55 -47.09 47.21
C GLN A 120 8.97 -48.51 47.25
N ILE A 121 9.33 -49.38 46.30
CA ILE A 121 8.84 -50.77 46.28
C ILE A 121 9.55 -51.63 47.36
N ALA A 122 10.75 -51.22 47.80
CA ALA A 122 11.52 -51.93 48.83
C ALA A 122 10.91 -51.85 50.25
N ALA A 123 9.98 -50.92 50.52
CA ALA A 123 9.42 -50.73 51.85
C ALA A 123 8.07 -51.46 52.06
N THR A 124 7.36 -51.84 51.00
CA THR A 124 6.05 -52.50 51.09
C THR A 124 6.10 -54.02 50.94
N GLU A 125 7.23 -54.58 50.51
CA GLU A 125 7.41 -56.03 50.35
C GLU A 125 7.72 -56.78 51.66
N ALA A 126 7.74 -56.08 52.81
CA ALA A 126 7.93 -56.71 54.13
C ALA A 126 6.60 -57.02 54.87
N ALA A 127 5.43 -56.70 54.30
CA ALA A 127 4.14 -56.83 55.01
C ALA A 127 3.14 -57.81 54.38
N VAL A 128 3.47 -58.48 53.27
CA VAL A 128 2.59 -59.49 52.64
C VAL A 128 3.34 -60.82 52.55
N ALA A 129 3.71 -61.35 53.71
CA ALA A 129 4.31 -62.68 53.84
C ALA A 129 3.48 -63.54 54.79
N GLU A 130 2.17 -63.64 54.57
CA GLU A 130 1.37 -64.76 55.05
C GLU A 130 0.03 -64.77 54.32
N VAL A 131 -0.17 -65.72 53.40
CA VAL A 131 -1.40 -66.52 53.19
C VAL A 131 -1.23 -67.38 51.92
N ALA A 132 -1.14 -68.69 52.17
CA ALA A 132 -1.61 -69.84 51.38
C ALA A 132 -1.06 -70.17 49.97
N GLU A 133 -0.81 -71.48 49.81
CA GLU A 133 -0.34 -72.22 48.64
C GLU A 133 -1.24 -72.14 47.37
N PRO A 134 -0.66 -72.45 46.19
CA PRO A 134 -1.29 -72.22 44.88
C PRO A 134 -2.21 -73.36 44.45
N GLY A 135 -3.46 -73.00 44.11
CA GLY A 135 -4.29 -73.78 43.20
C GLY A 135 -3.89 -73.43 41.75
N LYS A 136 -3.18 -74.35 41.09
CA LYS A 136 -2.75 -74.21 39.69
C LYS A 136 -3.92 -74.51 38.74
N GLU A 137 -4.77 -73.53 38.45
CA GLU A 137 -5.72 -73.65 37.33
C GLU A 137 -6.15 -72.31 36.69
N ASP A 138 -5.92 -71.16 37.32
CA ASP A 138 -6.38 -69.84 36.79
C ASP A 138 -5.29 -68.95 36.13
N ASP A 139 -4.00 -69.27 36.28
CA ASP A 139 -2.91 -68.41 35.77
C ASP A 139 -2.81 -68.42 34.22
N ARG A 140 -3.11 -69.55 33.57
CA ARG A 140 -3.12 -69.62 32.09
C ARG A 140 -4.26 -68.82 31.48
N ALA A 141 -5.44 -68.83 32.10
CA ALA A 141 -6.58 -68.06 31.63
C ALA A 141 -6.31 -66.55 31.76
N ALA A 142 -5.62 -66.14 32.82
CA ALA A 142 -5.16 -64.76 33.01
C ALA A 142 -4.11 -64.35 31.98
N GLU A 143 -3.10 -65.18 31.71
CA GLU A 143 -2.08 -64.93 30.67
C GLU A 143 -2.70 -64.85 29.26
N GLU A 144 -3.61 -65.77 28.91
CA GLU A 144 -4.33 -65.75 27.63
C GLU A 144 -5.20 -64.50 27.47
N SER A 145 -5.82 -64.02 28.56
CA SER A 145 -6.60 -62.78 28.56
C SER A 145 -5.73 -61.54 28.36
N TYR A 146 -4.53 -61.51 28.95
CA TYR A 146 -3.57 -60.42 28.79
C TYR A 146 -2.99 -60.39 27.37
N GLU A 147 -2.62 -61.54 26.80
CA GLU A 147 -2.17 -61.63 25.41
C GLU A 147 -3.26 -61.18 24.43
N LEU A 148 -4.52 -61.53 24.69
CA LEU A 148 -5.65 -61.08 23.87
C LEU A 148 -5.83 -59.56 23.94
N VAL A 149 -5.75 -58.97 25.13
CA VAL A 149 -5.84 -57.51 25.32
C VAL A 149 -4.69 -56.80 24.61
N MET A 150 -3.45 -57.29 24.73
CA MET A 150 -2.30 -56.71 24.05
C MET A 150 -2.44 -56.83 22.53
N ARG A 151 -2.94 -57.95 22.00
CA ARG A 151 -3.22 -58.09 20.57
C ARG A 151 -4.30 -57.15 20.08
N MET A 152 -5.36 -56.92 20.86
CA MET A 152 -6.38 -55.93 20.53
C MET A 152 -5.83 -54.50 20.58
N ALA A 153 -4.99 -54.18 21.56
CA ALA A 153 -4.33 -52.88 21.67
C ALA A 153 -3.37 -52.63 20.50
N HIS A 154 -2.58 -53.63 20.10
CA HIS A 154 -1.71 -53.55 18.91
C HIS A 154 -2.52 -53.35 17.63
N ARG A 155 -3.61 -54.11 17.44
CA ARG A 155 -4.49 -53.93 16.29
C ARG A 155 -5.09 -52.53 16.24
N SER A 156 -5.58 -52.03 17.37
CA SER A 156 -6.14 -50.67 17.45
C SER A 156 -5.08 -49.60 17.18
N ALA A 157 -3.86 -49.78 17.67
CA ALA A 157 -2.74 -48.90 17.36
C ALA A 157 -2.38 -48.93 15.87
N GLU A 158 -2.33 -50.10 15.24
CA GLU A 158 -2.09 -50.24 13.80
C GLU A 158 -3.19 -49.59 12.95
N GLU A 159 -4.46 -49.74 13.36
CA GLU A 159 -5.60 -49.09 12.71
C GLU A 159 -5.49 -47.56 12.76
N THR A 160 -5.21 -46.99 13.94
CA THR A 160 -5.03 -45.54 14.10
C THR A 160 -3.82 -44.99 13.33
N ILE A 161 -2.70 -45.74 13.31
CA ILE A 161 -1.53 -45.36 12.51
C ILE A 161 -1.86 -45.39 11.02
N SER A 162 -2.57 -46.43 10.56
CA SER A 162 -2.99 -46.54 9.16
C SER A 162 -3.95 -45.42 8.76
N GLU A 163 -4.90 -45.08 9.63
CA GLU A 163 -5.83 -43.97 9.39
C GLU A 163 -5.10 -42.62 9.33
N ALA A 164 -4.15 -42.39 10.22
CA ALA A 164 -3.31 -41.19 10.20
C ALA A 164 -2.48 -41.08 8.91
N HIS A 165 -1.92 -42.19 8.42
CA HIS A 165 -1.20 -42.21 7.15
C HIS A 165 -2.11 -41.91 5.95
N ASN A 166 -3.27 -42.56 5.87
CA ASN A 166 -4.23 -42.30 4.80
C ASN A 166 -4.67 -40.83 4.78
N ARG A 167 -4.94 -40.25 5.95
CA ARG A 167 -5.31 -38.85 6.06
C ARG A 167 -4.16 -37.91 5.69
N ALA A 168 -2.92 -38.26 6.02
CA ALA A 168 -1.76 -37.50 5.60
C ALA A 168 -1.59 -37.53 4.07
N ASP A 169 -1.80 -38.68 3.44
CA ASP A 169 -1.71 -38.83 1.98
C ASP A 169 -2.81 -38.01 1.26
N GLU A 170 -4.03 -37.98 1.81
CA GLU A 170 -5.11 -37.11 1.31
C GLU A 170 -4.72 -35.62 1.38
N ILE A 171 -4.20 -35.16 2.53
CA ILE A 171 -3.76 -33.78 2.71
C ILE A 171 -2.64 -33.42 1.71
N ILE A 172 -1.68 -34.33 1.51
CA ILE A 172 -0.59 -34.13 0.55
C ILE A 172 -1.14 -34.06 -0.88
N ALA A 173 -2.09 -34.92 -1.24
CA ALA A 173 -2.72 -34.90 -2.56
C ALA A 173 -3.45 -33.56 -2.80
N ASP A 174 -4.22 -33.09 -1.82
CA ASP A 174 -4.94 -31.81 -1.91
C ASP A 174 -3.99 -30.61 -1.97
N ALA A 175 -2.92 -30.62 -1.18
CA ALA A 175 -1.89 -29.58 -1.22
C ALA A 175 -1.18 -29.53 -2.58
N ASN A 176 -0.88 -30.69 -3.17
CA ASN A 176 -0.29 -30.76 -4.50
C ASN A 176 -1.25 -30.30 -5.59
N PHE A 177 -2.54 -30.65 -5.49
CA PHE A 177 -3.56 -30.21 -6.43
C PHE A 177 -3.75 -28.69 -6.39
N THR A 178 -3.86 -28.12 -5.19
CA THR A 178 -3.99 -26.65 -5.00
C THR A 178 -2.74 -25.92 -5.47
N ALA A 179 -1.54 -26.40 -5.16
CA ALA A 179 -0.29 -25.83 -5.68
C ALA A 179 -0.24 -25.84 -7.21
N ALA A 180 -0.67 -26.93 -7.85
CA ALA A 180 -0.73 -27.01 -9.31
C ALA A 180 -1.77 -26.04 -9.91
N GLN A 181 -2.91 -25.84 -9.25
CA GLN A 181 -3.89 -24.85 -9.67
C GLN A 181 -3.33 -23.42 -9.58
N ILE A 182 -2.74 -23.07 -8.44
CA ILE A 182 -2.13 -21.75 -8.22
C ILE A 182 -1.04 -21.48 -9.26
N SER A 183 -0.19 -22.47 -9.57
CA SER A 183 0.83 -22.32 -10.60
C SER A 183 0.22 -22.01 -11.96
N ARG A 184 -0.83 -22.74 -12.37
CA ARG A 184 -1.50 -22.49 -13.67
C ARG A 184 -2.18 -21.13 -13.73
N GLU A 185 -2.82 -20.71 -12.63
CA GLU A 185 -3.44 -19.38 -12.56
C GLU A 185 -2.41 -18.27 -12.56
N SER A 186 -1.29 -18.46 -11.84
CA SER A 186 -0.15 -17.54 -11.84
C SER A 186 0.44 -17.40 -13.24
N ASP A 187 0.71 -18.51 -13.93
CA ASP A 187 1.24 -18.52 -15.29
C ASP A 187 0.28 -17.83 -16.27
N ARG A 188 -1.02 -18.08 -16.12
CA ARG A 188 -2.05 -17.41 -16.91
C ARG A 188 -2.08 -15.90 -16.66
N LYS A 189 -2.07 -15.45 -15.41
CA LYS A 189 -2.04 -14.02 -15.04
C LYS A 189 -0.76 -13.36 -15.54
N ALA A 190 0.39 -14.03 -15.44
CA ALA A 190 1.65 -13.53 -15.97
C ALA A 190 1.60 -13.36 -17.50
N PHE A 191 0.99 -14.31 -18.21
CA PHE A 191 0.79 -14.22 -19.65
C PHE A 191 -0.17 -13.09 -20.05
N GLU A 192 -1.28 -12.94 -19.34
CA GLU A 192 -2.25 -11.85 -19.55
C GLU A 192 -1.59 -10.48 -19.29
N ALA A 193 -0.82 -10.34 -18.21
CA ALA A 193 -0.07 -9.12 -17.91
C ALA A 193 0.99 -8.81 -18.97
N ALA A 194 1.73 -9.82 -19.45
CA ALA A 194 2.73 -9.64 -20.51
C ALA A 194 2.08 -9.15 -21.82
N ASN A 195 0.92 -9.69 -22.19
CA ASN A 195 0.18 -9.23 -23.37
C ASN A 195 -0.32 -7.80 -23.21
N ALA A 196 -0.86 -7.44 -22.04
CA ALA A 196 -1.31 -6.07 -21.77
C ALA A 196 -0.17 -5.06 -21.90
N VAL A 197 1.00 -5.37 -21.32
CA VAL A 197 2.20 -4.51 -21.44
C VAL A 197 2.67 -4.40 -22.89
N GLN A 198 2.57 -5.48 -23.68
CA GLN A 198 2.95 -5.46 -25.09
C GLN A 198 1.98 -4.61 -25.93
N GLU A 199 0.68 -4.65 -25.61
CA GLU A 199 -0.34 -3.80 -26.24
C GLU A 199 -0.09 -2.32 -25.90
N GLU A 200 0.14 -1.98 -24.64
CA GLU A 200 0.51 -0.62 -24.21
C GLU A 200 1.78 -0.11 -24.90
N LEU A 201 2.80 -0.96 -25.03
CA LEU A 201 4.05 -0.60 -25.70
C LEU A 201 3.80 -0.28 -27.19
N SER A 202 2.94 -1.04 -27.86
CA SER A 202 2.56 -0.78 -29.25
C SER A 202 1.76 0.52 -29.43
N ALA A 203 0.89 0.84 -28.46
CA ALA A 203 0.15 2.10 -28.44
C ALA A 203 1.09 3.29 -28.23
N LEU A 204 1.99 3.22 -27.25
CA LEU A 204 3.00 4.25 -26.99
C LEU A 204 3.95 4.46 -28.18
N GLN A 205 4.31 3.41 -28.90
CA GLN A 205 5.10 3.53 -30.13
C GLN A 205 4.33 4.29 -31.22
N THR A 206 3.04 3.98 -31.39
CA THR A 206 2.18 4.69 -32.34
C THR A 206 2.05 6.17 -31.99
N ASP A 207 1.87 6.49 -30.71
CA ASP A 207 1.81 7.87 -30.22
C ASP A 207 3.14 8.61 -30.40
N LEU A 208 4.27 7.93 -30.16
CA LEU A 208 5.60 8.50 -30.39
C LEU A 208 5.80 8.86 -31.87
N ASP A 209 5.40 7.97 -32.78
CA ASP A 209 5.53 8.21 -34.22
C ASP A 209 4.59 9.33 -34.70
N SER A 210 3.37 9.39 -34.16
CA SER A 210 2.45 10.51 -34.36
C SER A 210 3.03 11.85 -33.87
N SER A 211 3.66 11.85 -32.70
CA SER A 211 4.31 13.04 -32.13
C SER A 211 5.51 13.49 -32.97
N LYS A 212 6.35 12.55 -33.43
CA LYS A 212 7.46 12.85 -34.36
C LYS A 212 6.97 13.43 -35.68
N ALA A 213 5.87 12.91 -36.23
CA ALA A 213 5.28 13.45 -37.46
C ALA A 213 4.82 14.90 -37.26
N LYS A 214 4.16 15.20 -36.14
CA LYS A 214 3.74 16.57 -35.78
C LYS A 214 4.93 17.52 -35.61
N LEU A 215 6.02 17.05 -34.99
CA LEU A 215 7.25 17.84 -34.87
C LEU A 215 7.85 18.17 -36.24
N ALA A 216 7.93 17.19 -37.14
CA ALA A 216 8.41 17.41 -38.50
C ALA A 216 7.55 18.41 -39.29
N GLU A 217 6.23 18.37 -39.11
CA GLU A 217 5.30 19.34 -39.71
C GLU A 217 5.53 20.76 -39.15
N LEU A 218 5.68 20.89 -37.83
CA LEU A 218 5.98 22.17 -37.18
C LEU A 218 7.33 22.75 -37.63
N ASP A 219 8.37 21.91 -37.76
CA ASP A 219 9.68 22.32 -38.25
C ASP A 219 9.60 22.82 -39.71
N SER A 220 8.82 22.16 -40.57
CA SER A 220 8.57 22.61 -41.94
C SER A 220 7.86 23.96 -41.95
N ALA A 221 6.79 24.10 -41.17
CA ALA A 221 6.03 25.34 -41.06
C ALA A 221 6.88 26.49 -40.50
N GLU A 222 7.79 26.20 -39.55
CA GLU A 222 8.74 27.19 -39.05
C GLU A 222 9.74 27.61 -40.13
N SER A 223 10.30 26.65 -40.88
CA SER A 223 11.20 26.92 -42.00
C SER A 223 10.54 27.81 -43.06
N GLU A 224 9.29 27.51 -43.43
CA GLU A 224 8.49 28.31 -44.37
C GLU A 224 8.27 29.73 -43.85
N LYS A 225 7.88 29.89 -42.58
CA LYS A 225 7.71 31.21 -41.95
C LYS A 225 9.02 31.99 -41.92
N ARG A 226 10.14 31.33 -41.59
CA ARG A 226 11.47 31.96 -41.61
C ARG A 226 11.87 32.40 -43.02
N ALA A 227 11.56 31.60 -44.05
CA ALA A 227 11.82 31.95 -45.43
C ALA A 227 10.97 33.15 -45.89
N ALA A 228 9.67 33.17 -45.54
CA ALA A 228 8.78 34.29 -45.83
C ALA A 228 9.25 35.59 -45.16
N LEU A 229 9.68 35.53 -43.89
CA LEU A 229 10.23 36.68 -43.18
C LEU A 229 11.52 37.20 -43.82
N ARG A 230 12.41 36.31 -44.30
CA ARG A 230 13.61 36.74 -45.04
C ARG A 230 13.26 37.43 -46.35
N GLY A 231 12.35 36.86 -47.14
CA GLY A 231 11.91 37.47 -48.39
C GLY A 231 11.30 38.87 -48.19
N LEU A 232 10.49 39.03 -47.13
CA LEU A 232 9.90 40.33 -46.78
C LEU A 232 10.96 41.33 -46.29
N ALA A 233 11.98 40.86 -45.56
CA ALA A 233 13.11 41.70 -45.15
C ALA A 233 13.93 42.17 -46.36
N ASP A 234 14.21 41.28 -47.32
CA ASP A 234 14.92 41.62 -48.57
C ASP A 234 14.10 42.63 -49.39
N GLU A 235 12.78 42.45 -49.51
CA GLU A 235 11.88 43.40 -50.19
C GLU A 235 11.89 44.80 -49.55
N ILE A 236 11.87 44.88 -48.20
CA ILE A 236 12.01 46.15 -47.48
C ILE A 236 13.37 46.79 -47.76
N LEU A 237 14.44 45.99 -47.85
CA LEU A 237 15.78 46.47 -48.08
C LEU A 237 15.95 47.01 -49.51
N ASP A 238 15.36 46.34 -50.49
CA ASP A 238 15.29 46.80 -51.88
C ASP A 238 14.47 48.10 -52.02
N LEU A 239 13.31 48.18 -51.34
CA LEU A 239 12.49 49.40 -51.28
C LEU A 239 13.22 50.57 -50.61
N ALA A 240 14.00 50.30 -49.57
CA ALA A 240 14.80 51.32 -48.88
C ALA A 240 16.01 51.77 -49.71
N ALA A 241 16.60 50.86 -50.51
CA ALA A 241 17.67 51.18 -51.44
C ALA A 241 17.17 51.94 -52.68
N ALA A 242 15.89 51.79 -53.03
CA ALA A 242 15.19 52.58 -54.03
C ALA A 242 14.82 53.97 -53.47
N GLU A 243 15.81 54.80 -53.12
CA GLU A 243 15.56 56.23 -52.91
C GLU A 243 15.04 56.87 -54.21
N PRO A 244 14.03 57.76 -54.13
CA PRO A 244 13.59 58.51 -55.31
C PRO A 244 14.69 59.48 -55.74
N ALA A 245 15.23 59.27 -56.94
CA ALA A 245 15.98 60.27 -57.66
C ALA A 245 15.08 61.50 -57.93
N GLY A 246 15.01 62.42 -56.97
CA GLY A 246 14.25 63.67 -57.10
C GLY A 246 13.46 64.04 -55.85
N ALA A 247 14.16 64.37 -54.76
CA ALA A 247 13.59 65.24 -53.74
C ALA A 247 14.22 66.62 -53.91
N ASP A 248 13.59 67.46 -54.73
CA ASP A 248 13.77 68.91 -54.68
C ASP A 248 13.58 69.34 -53.23
N VAL A 249 14.66 69.82 -52.63
CA VAL A 249 14.63 70.43 -51.29
C VAL A 249 13.84 71.72 -51.42
N VAL A 250 12.54 71.67 -51.11
CA VAL A 250 11.73 72.88 -50.90
C VAL A 250 12.29 73.55 -49.65
N ASP A 251 13.05 74.61 -49.84
CA ASP A 251 13.60 75.47 -48.79
C ASP A 251 12.44 76.19 -48.08
N LEU A 252 11.92 75.59 -47.00
CA LEU A 252 10.89 76.17 -46.13
C LEU A 252 11.50 77.22 -45.18
N ARG A 253 12.21 78.21 -45.71
CA ARG A 253 12.56 79.39 -44.92
C ARG A 253 11.33 80.28 -44.80
N PRO A 254 10.88 80.62 -43.58
CA PRO A 254 9.83 81.61 -43.41
C PRO A 254 10.36 82.97 -43.87
N THR A 255 9.68 83.60 -44.81
CA THR A 255 9.88 85.01 -45.14
C THR A 255 9.45 85.85 -43.93
N PRO A 256 10.29 86.75 -43.39
CA PRO A 256 9.87 87.61 -42.28
C PRO A 256 8.84 88.63 -42.77
N ASP A 257 7.75 88.76 -42.01
CA ASP A 257 6.73 89.81 -42.20
C ASP A 257 7.37 91.20 -42.08
N PRO A 258 7.12 92.13 -43.02
CA PRO A 258 7.66 93.48 -42.98
C PRO A 258 6.72 94.46 -42.27
N GLU A 259 6.16 94.11 -41.11
CA GLU A 259 5.49 95.09 -40.25
C GLU A 259 5.73 94.75 -38.79
N LEU A 260 6.80 95.31 -38.22
CA LEU A 260 6.92 95.77 -36.83
C LEU A 260 8.27 96.49 -36.72
N ALA A 261 8.24 97.75 -37.17
CA ALA A 261 9.18 98.79 -36.76
C ALA A 261 8.65 99.44 -35.47
#